data_AF-A0A7S2LTL5-F1
#
_entry.id   AF-A0A7S2LTL5-F1
#
_cell.length_a   1.000
_cell.length_b   1.000
_cell.length_c   1.000
_cell.angle_alpha   90.00
_cell.angle_beta   90.00
_cell.angle_gamma   90.00
#
_symmetry.space_group_name_H-M   'P 1'
#
loop_
_entity.id
_entity.type
_entity.pdbx_description
1 polymer ?
#
loop_
_entity_poly.entity_id
_entity_poly.type
_entity_poly.pdbx_seq_one_letter_code
_entity_poly.pdbx_strand_id
1 'polypeptide(L)'
;MDIGNKFSLVGLCDQAVQAYLRHGDITTAVQTCVTLNQWDTAVNLAQQQNFSQIEGLLSKYAQHLLDKNKKMEAVALYRKANRHTEAAKLLAQMAKETPGGAQKNPDRIKKLYLLAALEVEKYKTKTLQLQTDATMGTITTAQTVQSLITQDQSVASDKALESPWRGAEAFHLYLLAQRQLYEGQLEQSMKTALRLADYEDILDTQTIYSMIALTTYYNKFFMQCSKAFIKLEASLDVNEEMRTKFGDLALRIFTRNPPRDPPSKALPCPKCNTRIRDWSVSCSNCNYRLPFCVASGRSIFPEENTSLGSHGPDAAGVLSTGAGVVKCKTCRHRMYVSEVRKIRNCPLCHSHLDASASHFHDAPRY
;
A
#
# COMPACT_ATOMS: atom_id res chain seq x y z
N MET A 1 19.83 -0.58 45.53
CA MET A 1 18.40 -0.20 45.45
C MET A 1 18.18 1.33 45.44
N ASP A 2 18.75 2.09 46.39
CA ASP A 2 18.47 3.53 46.54
C ASP A 2 18.89 4.42 45.34
N ILE A 3 19.98 4.08 44.66
CA ILE A 3 20.46 4.81 43.47
C ILE A 3 19.52 4.61 42.26
N GLY A 4 19.01 3.39 42.06
CA GLY A 4 18.06 3.09 40.97
C GLY A 4 16.74 3.85 41.13
N ASN A 5 16.23 3.92 42.37
CA ASN A 5 15.02 4.70 42.69
C ASN A 5 15.23 6.19 42.39
N LYS A 6 16.39 6.75 42.76
CA LYS A 6 16.71 8.16 42.48
C LYS A 6 16.73 8.45 40.98
N PHE A 7 17.35 7.58 40.18
CA PHE A 7 17.35 7.73 38.72
C PHE A 7 15.96 7.60 38.10
N SER A 8 15.15 6.67 38.60
CA SER A 8 13.76 6.47 38.15
C SER A 8 12.91 7.73 38.38
N LEU A 9 13.02 8.36 39.56
CA LEU A 9 12.26 9.57 39.91
C LEU A 9 12.59 10.79 39.05
N VAL A 10 13.83 10.88 38.54
CA VAL A 10 14.25 11.97 37.64
C VAL A 10 14.10 11.62 36.16
N GLY A 11 13.51 10.46 35.83
CA GLY A 11 13.25 10.03 34.46
C GLY A 11 14.46 9.46 33.71
N LEU A 12 15.58 9.19 34.39
CA LEU A 12 16.80 8.62 33.81
C LEU A 12 16.69 7.09 33.71
N CYS A 13 15.93 6.62 32.71
CA CYS A 13 15.59 5.20 32.55
C CYS A 13 16.82 4.30 32.38
N ASP A 14 17.76 4.65 31.51
CA ASP A 14 18.92 3.79 31.21
C ASP A 14 19.81 3.59 32.44
N GLN A 15 20.05 4.67 33.18
CA GLN A 15 20.85 4.66 34.42
C GLN A 15 20.12 3.90 35.53
N ALA A 16 18.80 4.07 35.65
CA ALA A 16 17.98 3.31 36.60
C ALA A 16 18.04 1.80 36.29
N VAL A 17 17.82 1.42 35.03
CA VAL A 17 17.86 0.02 34.58
C VAL A 17 19.23 -0.59 34.84
N GLN A 18 20.33 0.09 34.49
CA GLN A 18 21.68 -0.40 34.77
C GLN A 18 21.91 -0.61 36.27
N ALA A 19 21.42 0.29 37.13
CA ALA A 19 21.55 0.17 38.57
C ALA A 19 20.76 -1.04 39.12
N TYR A 20 19.54 -1.29 38.64
CA TYR A 20 18.74 -2.45 39.03
C TYR A 20 19.30 -3.77 38.48
N LEU A 21 19.84 -3.78 37.26
CA LEU A 21 20.48 -4.96 36.68
C LEU A 21 21.75 -5.36 37.44
N ARG A 22 22.58 -4.39 37.84
CA ARG A 22 23.74 -4.66 38.71
C ARG A 22 23.34 -5.20 40.08
N HIS A 23 22.13 -4.89 40.54
CA HIS A 23 21.58 -5.39 41.78
C HIS A 23 20.90 -6.77 41.63
N GLY A 24 20.66 -7.23 40.40
CA GLY A 24 19.97 -8.49 40.11
C GLY A 24 18.44 -8.39 40.13
N ASP A 25 17.86 -7.19 40.32
CA ASP A 25 16.41 -7.00 40.33
C ASP A 25 15.89 -6.65 38.94
N ILE A 26 15.66 -7.69 38.15
CA ILE A 26 15.15 -7.59 36.78
C ILE A 26 13.70 -7.08 36.77
N THR A 27 12.92 -7.40 37.81
CA THR A 27 11.50 -7.06 37.88
C THR A 27 11.29 -5.55 38.02
N THR A 28 12.02 -4.89 38.92
CA THR A 28 11.94 -3.42 39.05
C THR A 28 12.61 -2.71 37.89
N ALA A 29 13.65 -3.29 37.28
CA ALA A 29 14.24 -2.75 36.05
C ALA A 29 13.20 -2.65 34.92
N VAL A 30 12.47 -3.75 34.65
CA VAL A 30 11.41 -3.79 33.64
C VAL A 30 10.25 -2.86 34.02
N GLN A 31 9.82 -2.87 35.28
CA GLN A 31 8.74 -2.02 35.75
C GLN A 31 9.08 -0.52 35.61
N THR A 32 10.33 -0.14 35.85
CA THR A 32 10.81 1.24 35.66
C THR A 32 10.70 1.66 34.19
N CYS A 33 11.08 0.79 33.25
CA CYS A 33 10.91 1.07 31.82
C CYS A 33 9.43 1.26 31.45
N VAL A 34 8.54 0.43 32.01
CA VAL A 34 7.08 0.55 31.80
C VAL A 34 6.56 1.88 32.35
N THR A 35 6.94 2.26 33.58
CA THR A 35 6.52 3.52 34.21
C THR A 35 7.02 4.74 33.44
N LEU A 36 8.23 4.69 32.88
CA LEU A 36 8.82 5.77 32.07
C LEU A 36 8.44 5.69 30.58
N ASN A 37 7.52 4.80 30.18
CA ASN A 37 7.05 4.64 28.80
C ASN A 37 8.17 4.29 27.77
N GLN A 38 9.22 3.63 28.23
CA GLN A 38 10.36 3.14 27.46
C GLN A 38 10.15 1.66 27.08
N TRP A 39 9.17 1.38 26.22
CA TRP A 39 8.77 0.02 25.90
C TRP A 39 9.77 -0.75 25.02
N ASP A 40 10.53 -0.06 24.18
CA ASP A 40 11.59 -0.68 23.38
C ASP A 40 12.64 -1.34 24.28
N THR A 41 13.11 -0.62 25.31
CA THR A 41 14.07 -1.14 26.28
C THR A 41 13.44 -2.18 27.20
N ALA A 42 12.18 -1.99 27.62
CA ALA A 42 11.46 -2.97 28.44
C ALA A 42 11.36 -4.35 27.76
N VAL A 43 10.98 -4.38 26.48
CA VAL A 43 10.82 -5.62 25.72
C VAL A 43 12.16 -6.26 25.41
N ASN A 44 13.17 -5.48 25.01
CA ASN A 44 14.52 -6.01 24.77
C ASN A 44 15.12 -6.61 26.04
N LEU A 45 14.94 -5.93 27.19
CA LEU A 45 15.43 -6.41 28.47
C LEU A 45 14.70 -7.69 28.91
N ALA A 46 13.38 -7.73 28.75
CA ALA A 46 12.59 -8.90 29.06
C ALA A 46 12.95 -10.11 28.18
N GLN A 47 13.28 -9.89 26.90
CA GLN A 47 13.76 -10.95 26.01
C GLN A 47 15.13 -11.49 26.43
N GLN A 48 16.08 -10.61 26.77
CA GLN A 48 17.43 -11.02 27.21
C GLN A 48 17.42 -11.82 28.52
N GLN A 49 16.49 -11.50 29.42
CA GLN A 49 16.42 -12.09 30.75
C GLN A 49 15.28 -13.13 30.89
N ASN A 50 14.65 -13.54 29.79
CA ASN A 50 13.52 -14.50 29.75
C ASN A 50 12.35 -14.13 30.68
N PHE A 51 12.03 -12.84 30.82
CA PHE A 51 10.93 -12.37 31.66
C PHE A 51 9.58 -12.51 30.95
N SER A 52 8.84 -13.58 31.24
CA SER A 52 7.59 -13.93 30.56
C SER A 52 6.39 -13.02 30.89
N GLN A 53 6.43 -12.25 31.98
CA GLN A 53 5.29 -11.43 32.42
C GLN A 53 5.13 -10.12 31.62
N ILE A 54 6.12 -9.74 30.79
CA ILE A 54 6.07 -8.51 29.98
C ILE A 54 4.87 -8.47 29.04
N GLU A 55 4.46 -9.63 28.50
CA GLU A 55 3.34 -9.72 27.56
C GLU A 55 2.00 -9.39 28.23
N GLY A 56 1.83 -9.82 29.48
CA GLY A 56 0.65 -9.51 30.29
C GLY A 56 0.58 -8.02 30.64
N LEU A 57 1.71 -7.39 30.97
CA LEU A 57 1.79 -5.95 31.24
C LEU A 57 1.49 -5.12 29.99
N LEU A 58 2.08 -5.49 28.85
CA LEU A 58 1.83 -4.85 27.56
C LEU A 58 0.34 -4.92 27.19
N SER A 59 -0.26 -6.10 27.30
CA SER A 59 -1.68 -6.31 26.97
C SER A 59 -2.61 -5.47 27.85
N LYS A 60 -2.38 -5.42 29.17
CA LYS A 60 -3.17 -4.58 30.08
C LYS A 60 -3.04 -3.09 29.78
N TYR A 61 -1.83 -2.61 29.54
CA TYR A 61 -1.60 -1.20 29.24
C TYR A 61 -2.18 -0.80 27.89
N ALA A 62 -2.03 -1.66 26.87
CA ALA A 62 -2.64 -1.47 25.56
C ALA A 62 -4.17 -1.43 25.66
N GLN A 63 -4.79 -2.36 26.39
CA GLN A 63 -6.24 -2.37 26.59
C GLN A 63 -6.72 -1.09 27.27
N HIS A 64 -6.04 -0.64 28.33
CA HIS A 64 -6.37 0.62 28.99
C HIS A 64 -6.28 1.85 28.04
N LEU A 65 -5.33 1.87 27.10
CA LEU A 65 -5.27 2.92 26.07
C LEU A 65 -6.43 2.81 25.07
N LEU A 66 -6.80 1.59 24.67
CA LEU A 66 -7.92 1.34 23.76
C LEU A 66 -9.26 1.71 24.39
N ASP A 67 -9.49 1.38 25.67
CA ASP A 67 -10.69 1.73 26.42
C ASP A 67 -10.86 3.25 26.55
N LYS A 68 -9.74 3.98 26.66
CA LYS A 68 -9.71 5.46 26.65
C LYS A 68 -9.78 6.08 25.24
N ASN A 69 -10.01 5.27 24.20
CA ASN A 69 -10.04 5.65 22.80
C ASN A 69 -8.73 6.31 22.29
N LYS A 70 -7.59 6.04 22.95
CA LYS A 70 -6.26 6.53 22.58
C LYS A 70 -5.57 5.59 21.60
N LYS A 71 -6.25 5.25 20.50
CA LYS A 71 -5.80 4.23 19.53
C LYS A 71 -4.42 4.53 18.94
N MET A 72 -4.09 5.80 18.64
CA MET A 72 -2.75 6.16 18.12
C MET A 72 -1.63 5.94 19.15
N GLU A 73 -1.89 6.18 20.44
CA GLU A 73 -0.93 5.91 21.51
C GLU A 73 -0.71 4.39 21.64
N ALA A 74 -1.79 3.60 21.53
CA ALA A 74 -1.70 2.14 21.52
C ALA A 74 -0.91 1.62 20.30
N VAL A 75 -1.08 2.22 19.11
CA VAL A 75 -0.23 1.89 17.93
C VAL A 75 1.24 2.20 18.24
N ALA A 76 1.55 3.36 18.81
CA ALA A 76 2.92 3.72 19.15
C ALA A 76 3.53 2.75 20.17
N LEU A 77 2.75 2.35 21.18
CA LEU A 77 3.11 1.31 22.14
C LEU A 77 3.45 -0.02 21.46
N TYR A 78 2.56 -0.53 20.60
CA TYR A 78 2.80 -1.79 19.88
C TYR A 78 4.04 -1.72 19.00
N ARG A 79 4.26 -0.59 18.30
CA ARG A 79 5.47 -0.38 17.50
C ARG A 79 6.74 -0.44 18.35
N LYS A 80 6.75 0.24 19.50
CA LYS A 80 7.88 0.22 20.44
C LYS A 80 8.11 -1.18 21.05
N ALA A 81 7.04 -1.91 21.28
CA ALA A 81 7.10 -3.29 21.77
C ALA A 81 7.45 -4.32 20.68
N ASN A 82 7.83 -3.90 19.47
CA ASN A 82 8.08 -4.76 18.30
C ASN A 82 6.88 -5.64 17.89
N ARG A 83 5.66 -5.24 18.27
CA ARG A 83 4.37 -5.87 17.95
C ARG A 83 3.79 -5.24 16.68
N HIS A 84 4.49 -5.46 15.57
CA HIS A 84 4.19 -4.81 14.29
C HIS A 84 2.86 -5.28 13.66
N THR A 85 2.48 -6.55 13.87
CA THR A 85 1.23 -7.11 13.32
C THR A 85 0.01 -6.50 14.02
N GLU A 86 0.05 -6.33 15.34
CA GLU A 86 -0.99 -5.68 16.13
C GLU A 86 -1.12 -4.20 15.78
N ALA A 87 0.01 -3.50 15.63
CA ALA A 87 0.04 -2.12 15.17
C ALA A 87 -0.61 -1.97 13.78
N ALA A 88 -0.27 -2.85 12.83
CA ALA A 88 -0.82 -2.83 11.48
C ALA A 88 -2.34 -3.09 11.48
N LYS A 89 -2.82 -4.07 12.25
CA LYS A 89 -4.26 -4.37 12.39
C LYS A 89 -5.03 -3.18 12.95
N LEU A 90 -4.53 -2.56 14.02
CA LEU A 90 -5.17 -1.40 14.63
C LEU A 90 -5.22 -0.20 13.66
N LEU A 91 -4.15 0.05 12.92
CA LEU A 91 -4.11 1.09 11.88
C LEU A 91 -5.13 0.83 10.76
N ALA A 92 -5.23 -0.41 10.28
CA ALA A 92 -6.22 -0.79 9.26
C ALA A 92 -7.66 -0.70 9.79
N GLN A 93 -7.90 -1.04 11.05
CA GLN A 93 -9.20 -0.85 11.70
C GLN A 93 -9.57 0.64 11.79
N MET A 94 -8.64 1.48 12.24
CA MET A 94 -8.86 2.94 12.29
C MET A 94 -9.16 3.53 10.91
N ALA A 95 -8.56 2.99 9.84
CA ALA A 95 -8.86 3.39 8.48
C ALA A 95 -10.31 3.08 8.10
N LYS A 96 -10.82 1.88 8.44
CA LYS A 96 -12.21 1.46 8.19
C LYS A 96 -13.23 2.27 9.00
N GLU A 97 -12.89 2.63 10.23
CA GLU A 97 -13.75 3.38 11.15
C GLU A 97 -13.72 4.90 10.94
N THR A 98 -12.95 5.40 9.96
CA THR A 98 -12.82 6.85 9.75
C THR A 98 -14.17 7.43 9.28
N PRO A 99 -14.73 8.42 10.01
CA PRO A 99 -16.06 8.95 9.73
C PRO A 99 -16.11 9.63 8.36
N GLY A 100 -17.19 9.37 7.61
CA GLY A 100 -17.40 9.90 6.27
C GLY A 100 -16.59 9.23 5.15
N GLY A 101 -15.82 8.18 5.49
CA GLY A 101 -15.16 7.31 4.52
C GLY A 101 -14.30 8.05 3.49
N ALA A 102 -14.24 7.48 2.29
CA ALA A 102 -13.42 8.00 1.19
C ALA A 102 -13.85 9.36 0.67
N GLN A 103 -15.11 9.76 0.84
CA GLN A 103 -15.58 11.05 0.34
C GLN A 103 -15.17 12.22 1.23
N LYS A 104 -15.09 12.03 2.55
CA LYS A 104 -14.71 13.12 3.48
C LYS A 104 -13.23 13.15 3.81
N ASN A 105 -12.61 12.00 4.06
CA ASN A 105 -11.25 11.93 4.62
C ASN A 105 -10.30 10.98 3.85
N PRO A 106 -10.22 11.05 2.52
CA PRO A 106 -9.45 10.08 1.74
C PRO A 106 -7.94 10.13 2.02
N ASP A 107 -7.38 11.31 2.31
CA ASP A 107 -5.95 11.45 2.61
C ASP A 107 -5.57 10.80 3.94
N ARG A 108 -6.40 10.98 4.98
CA ARG A 108 -6.21 10.37 6.30
C ARG A 108 -6.30 8.86 6.20
N ILE A 109 -7.29 8.35 5.48
CA ILE A 109 -7.47 6.90 5.29
C ILE A 109 -6.28 6.30 4.52
N LYS A 110 -5.83 6.96 3.44
CA LYS A 110 -4.60 6.56 2.73
C LYS A 110 -3.40 6.49 3.68
N LYS A 111 -3.18 7.52 4.51
CA LYS A 111 -2.06 7.58 5.46
C LYS A 111 -2.12 6.43 6.46
N LEU A 112 -3.30 6.09 6.98
CA LEU A 112 -3.48 4.98 7.92
C LEU A 112 -3.17 3.62 7.27
N TYR A 113 -3.70 3.35 6.08
CA TYR A 113 -3.37 2.12 5.34
C TYR A 113 -1.88 2.06 4.96
N LEU A 114 -1.29 3.18 4.58
CA LEU A 114 0.15 3.26 4.30
C LEU A 114 0.97 2.91 5.54
N LEU A 115 0.65 3.49 6.69
CA LEU A 115 1.34 3.17 7.94
C LEU A 115 1.18 1.70 8.30
N ALA A 116 -0.02 1.13 8.13
CA ALA A 116 -0.25 -0.30 8.35
C ALA A 116 0.66 -1.15 7.44
N ALA A 117 0.74 -0.82 6.16
CA ALA A 117 1.59 -1.53 5.20
C ALA A 117 3.08 -1.45 5.56
N LEU A 118 3.55 -0.27 5.98
CA LEU A 118 4.93 -0.08 6.41
C LEU A 118 5.28 -0.87 7.68
N GLU A 119 4.34 -1.04 8.61
CA GLU A 119 4.56 -1.89 9.79
C GLU A 119 4.66 -3.37 9.40
N VAL A 120 3.85 -3.84 8.44
CA VAL A 120 3.97 -5.20 7.91
C VAL A 120 5.31 -5.43 7.19
N GLU A 121 5.78 -4.46 6.41
CA GLU A 121 7.11 -4.55 5.77
C GLU A 121 8.24 -4.60 6.80
N LYS A 122 8.14 -3.85 7.91
CA LYS A 122 9.13 -3.91 9.00
C LYS A 122 9.15 -5.29 9.65
N TYR A 123 7.99 -5.86 9.92
CA TYR A 123 7.88 -7.23 10.42
C TYR A 123 8.56 -8.22 9.48
N LYS A 124 8.22 -8.18 8.18
CA LYS A 124 8.83 -9.07 7.16
C LYS A 124 10.35 -8.91 7.11
N THR A 125 10.85 -7.67 7.11
CA THR A 125 12.29 -7.38 7.07
C THR A 125 13.02 -7.93 8.31
N LYS A 126 12.45 -7.73 9.50
CA LYS A 126 13.03 -8.23 10.76
C LYS A 126 13.06 -9.76 10.81
N THR A 127 11.98 -10.41 10.38
CA THR A 127 11.91 -11.87 10.31
C THR A 127 12.94 -12.44 9.32
N LEU A 128 13.11 -11.80 8.17
CA LEU A 128 14.14 -12.17 7.19
C LEU A 128 15.57 -11.99 7.74
N GLN A 129 15.84 -10.89 8.46
CA GLN A 129 17.16 -10.65 9.08
C GLN A 129 17.51 -11.68 10.16
N LEU A 130 16.55 -12.04 11.01
CA LEU A 130 16.75 -13.07 12.03
C LEU A 130 17.07 -14.45 11.42
N GLN A 131 16.54 -14.73 10.23
CA GLN A 131 16.86 -15.95 9.49
C GLN A 131 18.26 -15.89 8.87
N THR A 132 18.67 -14.75 8.30
CA THR A 132 20.01 -14.61 7.71
C THR A 132 21.12 -14.72 8.76
N ASP A 133 20.89 -14.19 9.96
CA ASP A 133 21.86 -14.27 11.06
C ASP A 133 21.93 -15.69 11.67
N ALA A 134 20.83 -16.45 11.61
CA ALA A 134 20.80 -17.85 12.03
C ALA A 134 21.39 -18.83 10.98
N THR A 135 21.62 -18.39 9.74
CA THR A 135 22.02 -19.26 8.59
C THR A 135 23.46 -19.09 8.12
N MET A 136 24.34 -18.51 8.94
CA MET A 136 25.80 -18.68 8.80
C MET A 136 26.28 -20.14 9.02
N GLY A 137 25.36 -21.09 9.23
CA GLY A 137 25.57 -22.53 9.09
C GLY A 137 24.91 -23.07 7.82
N THR A 138 25.70 -23.68 6.94
CA THR A 138 25.36 -24.37 5.69
C THR A 138 23.92 -24.90 5.58
N ILE A 139 23.03 -24.16 4.92
CA ILE A 139 21.70 -24.62 4.52
C ILE A 139 21.47 -24.25 3.05
N THR A 140 20.90 -25.17 2.28
CA THR A 140 20.65 -25.02 0.83
C THR A 140 19.42 -24.16 0.55
N THR A 141 19.41 -23.51 -0.63
CA THR A 141 18.35 -22.61 -1.12
C THR A 141 16.93 -23.19 -1.03
N ALA A 142 16.78 -24.51 -1.08
CA ALA A 142 15.49 -25.20 -0.98
C ALA A 142 14.87 -25.13 0.44
N GLN A 143 15.69 -25.17 1.49
CA GLN A 143 15.21 -25.11 2.88
C GLN A 143 14.80 -23.68 3.27
N THR A 144 15.49 -22.66 2.75
CA THR A 144 15.09 -21.25 2.92
C THR A 144 13.74 -20.98 2.26
N VAL A 145 13.51 -21.54 1.06
CA VAL A 145 12.22 -21.43 0.36
C VAL A 145 11.10 -22.13 1.15
N GLN A 146 11.36 -23.32 1.71
CA GLN A 146 10.37 -24.05 2.51
C GLN A 146 10.00 -23.28 3.80
N SER A 147 10.97 -22.70 4.52
CA SER A 147 10.71 -21.90 5.72
C SER A 147 9.95 -20.59 5.42
N LEU A 148 10.19 -19.97 4.25
CA LEU A 148 9.42 -18.82 3.79
C LEU A 148 7.97 -19.20 3.48
N ILE A 149 7.72 -20.39 2.91
CA ILE A 149 6.37 -20.90 2.61
C ILE A 149 5.58 -21.17 3.90
N THR A 150 6.17 -21.79 4.92
CA THR A 150 5.47 -22.07 6.20
C THR A 150 5.19 -20.79 7.02
N GLN A 151 5.98 -19.73 6.86
CA GLN A 151 5.75 -18.46 7.55
C GLN A 151 4.78 -17.54 6.81
N ASP A 152 4.74 -17.61 5.48
CA ASP A 152 3.66 -16.98 4.71
C ASP A 152 2.31 -17.52 5.21
N GLN A 153 2.21 -18.78 5.63
CA GLN A 153 1.00 -19.35 6.25
C GLN A 153 0.65 -18.75 7.63
N SER A 154 1.62 -18.40 8.49
CA SER A 154 1.30 -17.78 9.79
C SER A 154 0.86 -16.31 9.65
N VAL A 155 1.38 -15.59 8.65
CA VAL A 155 0.94 -14.23 8.29
C VAL A 155 -0.35 -14.27 7.46
N ALA A 156 -0.52 -15.28 6.60
CA ALA A 156 -1.73 -15.52 5.80
C ALA A 156 -2.92 -16.05 6.60
N SER A 157 -2.73 -16.42 7.88
CA SER A 157 -3.86 -16.70 8.77
C SER A 157 -4.78 -15.48 8.96
N ASP A 158 -4.28 -14.27 8.66
CA ASP A 158 -5.02 -13.02 8.74
C ASP A 158 -5.10 -12.34 7.36
N LYS A 159 -6.27 -12.40 6.71
CA LYS A 159 -6.53 -11.79 5.38
C LYS A 159 -6.09 -10.32 5.27
N ALA A 160 -6.05 -9.60 6.41
CA ALA A 160 -5.58 -8.22 6.48
C ALA A 160 -4.08 -8.06 6.13
N LEU A 161 -3.27 -9.11 6.22
CA LEU A 161 -1.83 -9.09 6.04
C LEU A 161 -1.35 -9.72 4.72
N GLU A 162 -2.23 -10.39 3.97
CA GLU A 162 -1.91 -11.00 2.66
C GLU A 162 -1.59 -9.93 1.59
N SER A 163 -2.27 -8.78 1.64
CA SER A 163 -2.04 -7.67 0.71
C SER A 163 -1.98 -6.32 1.44
N PRO A 164 -0.89 -6.06 2.18
CA PRO A 164 -0.81 -4.92 3.10
C PRO A 164 -0.92 -3.57 2.40
N TRP A 165 -0.48 -3.49 1.14
CA TRP A 165 -0.50 -2.28 0.33
C TRP A 165 -1.85 -1.99 -0.32
N ARG A 166 -2.76 -2.96 -0.36
CA ARG A 166 -3.99 -2.87 -1.16
C ARG A 166 -4.91 -1.73 -0.75
N GLY A 167 -5.05 -1.50 0.56
CA GLY A 167 -5.81 -0.36 1.08
C GLY A 167 -5.17 0.99 0.68
N ALA A 168 -3.85 1.09 0.74
CA ALA A 168 -3.13 2.28 0.33
C ALA A 168 -3.22 2.53 -1.18
N GLU A 169 -3.18 1.47 -2.00
CA GLU A 169 -3.35 1.53 -3.45
C GLU A 169 -4.74 2.06 -3.85
N ALA A 170 -5.81 1.53 -3.25
CA ALA A 170 -7.18 1.93 -3.55
C ALA A 170 -7.37 3.45 -3.39
N PHE A 171 -7.00 3.97 -2.22
CA PHE A 171 -7.10 5.39 -1.93
C PHE A 171 -6.07 6.24 -2.69
N HIS A 172 -4.90 5.69 -3.01
CA HIS A 172 -3.93 6.35 -3.87
C HIS A 172 -4.51 6.57 -5.28
N LEU A 173 -5.07 5.53 -5.90
CA LEU A 173 -5.70 5.63 -7.22
C LEU A 173 -6.90 6.57 -7.21
N TYR A 174 -7.71 6.54 -6.16
CA TYR A 174 -8.87 7.42 -6.02
C TYR A 174 -8.45 8.89 -5.97
N LEU A 175 -7.46 9.23 -5.14
CA LEU A 175 -6.90 10.58 -5.05
C LEU A 175 -6.18 11.00 -6.34
N LEU A 176 -5.49 10.06 -7.00
CA LEU A 176 -4.80 10.33 -8.26
C LEU A 176 -5.78 10.65 -9.39
N ALA A 177 -6.88 9.89 -9.50
CA ALA A 177 -7.94 10.14 -10.47
C ALA A 177 -8.59 11.51 -10.27
N GLN A 178 -8.88 11.90 -9.02
CA GLN A 178 -9.36 13.24 -8.69
C GLN A 178 -8.39 14.32 -9.14
N ARG A 179 -7.11 14.19 -8.77
CA ARG A 179 -6.08 15.16 -9.14
C ARG A 179 -5.97 15.33 -10.65
N GLN A 180 -5.87 14.21 -11.39
CA GLN A 180 -5.80 14.22 -12.85
C GLN A 180 -7.04 14.87 -13.48
N LEU A 181 -8.23 14.67 -12.89
CA LEU A 181 -9.47 15.30 -13.35
C LEU A 181 -9.40 16.83 -13.18
N TYR A 182 -9.01 17.30 -12.00
CA TYR A 182 -8.89 18.74 -11.71
C TYR A 182 -7.79 19.43 -12.52
N GLU A 183 -6.73 18.71 -12.88
CA GLU A 183 -5.66 19.18 -13.77
C GLU A 183 -6.05 19.15 -15.26
N GLY A 184 -7.27 18.71 -15.60
CA GLY A 184 -7.75 18.63 -16.98
C GLY A 184 -7.20 17.45 -17.79
N GLN A 185 -6.49 16.51 -17.16
CA GLN A 185 -5.95 15.32 -17.80
C GLN A 185 -7.01 14.22 -17.93
N LEU A 186 -8.07 14.50 -18.70
CA LEU A 186 -9.30 13.67 -18.77
C LEU A 186 -9.03 12.20 -19.11
N GLU A 187 -8.22 11.95 -20.13
CA GLU A 187 -7.90 10.59 -20.56
C GLU A 187 -7.14 9.79 -19.48
N GLN A 188 -6.18 10.43 -18.80
CA GLN A 188 -5.42 9.78 -17.73
C GLN A 188 -6.31 9.53 -16.51
N SER A 189 -7.11 10.52 -16.13
CA SER A 189 -8.07 10.41 -15.03
C SER A 189 -9.03 9.24 -15.25
N MET A 190 -9.57 9.08 -16.46
CA MET A 190 -10.42 7.95 -16.82
C MET A 190 -9.69 6.60 -16.68
N LYS A 191 -8.47 6.49 -17.23
CA LYS A 191 -7.66 5.25 -17.14
C LYS A 191 -7.38 4.87 -15.68
N THR A 192 -7.06 5.85 -14.84
CA THR A 192 -6.85 5.64 -13.40
C THR A 192 -8.15 5.24 -12.70
N ALA A 193 -9.26 5.93 -12.99
CA ALA A 193 -10.55 5.67 -12.37
C ALA A 193 -11.08 4.27 -12.68
N LEU A 194 -10.92 3.76 -13.91
CA LEU A 194 -11.35 2.41 -14.28
C LEU A 194 -10.70 1.31 -13.44
N ARG A 195 -9.50 1.56 -12.89
CA ARG A 195 -8.82 0.61 -11.98
C ARG A 195 -9.49 0.50 -10.62
N LEU A 196 -10.27 1.49 -10.20
CA LEU A 196 -10.96 1.46 -8.91
C LEU A 196 -11.95 0.30 -8.81
N ALA A 197 -12.46 -0.21 -9.93
CA ALA A 197 -13.31 -1.39 -9.97
C ALA A 197 -12.63 -2.67 -9.43
N ASP A 198 -11.30 -2.71 -9.38
CA ASP A 198 -10.58 -3.83 -8.76
C ASP A 198 -10.54 -3.72 -7.21
N TYR A 199 -11.08 -2.65 -6.60
CA TYR A 199 -10.98 -2.36 -5.17
C TYR A 199 -12.34 -2.26 -4.45
N GLU A 200 -13.37 -2.97 -4.94
CA GLU A 200 -14.72 -3.03 -4.35
C GLU A 200 -14.76 -3.58 -2.90
N ASP A 201 -13.73 -4.32 -2.49
CA ASP A 201 -13.54 -4.80 -1.11
C ASP A 201 -13.00 -3.73 -0.14
N ILE A 202 -12.59 -2.57 -0.65
CA ILE A 202 -12.00 -1.47 0.15
C ILE A 202 -12.80 -0.17 0.03
N LEU A 203 -13.23 0.17 -1.18
CA LEU A 203 -14.03 1.37 -1.48
C LEU A 203 -15.46 0.95 -1.79
N ASP A 204 -16.43 1.74 -1.32
CA ASP A 204 -17.84 1.48 -1.58
C ASP A 204 -18.20 1.69 -3.06
N THR A 205 -19.22 0.96 -3.51
CA THR A 205 -19.71 0.98 -4.89
C THR A 205 -20.06 2.39 -5.37
N GLN A 206 -20.69 3.21 -4.52
CA GLN A 206 -21.03 4.58 -4.88
C GLN A 206 -19.78 5.41 -5.19
N THR A 207 -18.75 5.34 -4.35
CA THR A 207 -17.49 6.08 -4.54
C THR A 207 -16.76 5.64 -5.81
N ILE A 208 -16.63 4.33 -6.03
CA ILE A 208 -15.94 3.78 -7.21
C ILE A 208 -16.65 4.20 -8.50
N TYR A 209 -17.94 3.87 -8.61
CA TYR A 209 -18.64 4.02 -9.87
C TYR A 209 -19.09 5.45 -10.15
N SER A 210 -19.26 6.31 -9.12
CA SER A 210 -19.40 7.76 -9.34
C SER A 210 -18.15 8.35 -9.98
N MET A 211 -16.95 7.96 -9.51
CA MET A 211 -15.69 8.42 -10.10
C MET A 211 -15.51 7.92 -11.55
N ILE A 212 -15.81 6.64 -11.79
CA ILE A 212 -15.76 6.06 -13.15
C ILE A 212 -16.76 6.77 -14.07
N ALA A 213 -18.02 6.93 -13.64
CA ALA A 213 -19.06 7.60 -14.43
C ALA A 213 -18.67 9.03 -14.80
N LEU A 214 -18.16 9.80 -13.82
CA LEU A 214 -17.74 11.18 -14.03
C LEU A 214 -16.58 11.31 -15.04
N THR A 215 -15.52 10.52 -14.84
CA THR A 215 -14.32 10.59 -15.70
C THR A 215 -14.59 10.08 -17.11
N THR A 216 -15.38 9.01 -17.25
CA THR A 216 -15.78 8.47 -18.56
C THR A 216 -16.74 9.40 -19.30
N TYR A 217 -17.64 10.09 -18.59
CA TYR A 217 -18.53 11.11 -19.17
C TYR A 217 -17.73 12.27 -19.77
N TYR A 218 -16.79 12.87 -19.01
CA TYR A 218 -15.96 13.97 -19.52
C TYR A 218 -15.06 13.55 -20.68
N ASN A 219 -14.59 12.31 -20.68
CA ASN A 219 -13.78 11.78 -21.77
C ASN A 219 -14.63 11.25 -22.96
N LYS A 220 -15.96 11.34 -22.91
CA LYS A 220 -16.92 10.86 -23.93
C LYS A 220 -16.91 9.35 -24.19
N PHE A 221 -16.50 8.56 -23.20
CA PHE A 221 -16.58 7.09 -23.21
C PHE A 221 -17.93 6.64 -22.67
N PHE A 222 -18.99 6.85 -23.45
CA PHE A 222 -20.37 6.66 -22.98
C PHE A 222 -20.75 5.19 -22.75
N MET A 223 -20.06 4.22 -23.37
CA MET A 223 -20.30 2.79 -23.07
C MET A 223 -19.72 2.41 -21.71
N GLN A 224 -18.56 2.95 -21.32
CA GLN A 224 -18.04 2.73 -19.97
C GLN A 224 -18.86 3.49 -18.93
N CYS A 225 -19.30 4.71 -19.28
CA CYS A 225 -20.16 5.52 -18.43
C CYS A 225 -21.49 4.80 -18.12
N SER A 226 -22.17 4.26 -19.14
CA SER A 226 -23.44 3.56 -18.94
C SER A 226 -23.30 2.31 -18.07
N LYS A 227 -22.21 1.55 -18.22
CA LYS A 227 -21.91 0.42 -17.33
C LYS A 227 -21.74 0.84 -15.87
N ALA A 228 -21.13 2.00 -15.63
CA ALA A 228 -20.99 2.52 -14.28
C ALA A 228 -22.35 2.93 -13.69
N PHE A 229 -23.23 3.57 -14.47
CA PHE A 229 -24.60 3.87 -14.03
C PHE A 229 -25.41 2.61 -13.72
N ILE A 230 -25.35 1.58 -14.57
CA ILE A 230 -26.01 0.28 -14.32
C ILE A 230 -25.55 -0.30 -12.97
N LYS A 231 -24.25 -0.22 -12.66
CA LYS A 231 -23.70 -0.69 -11.38
C LYS A 231 -24.22 0.14 -10.20
N LEU A 232 -24.29 1.46 -10.34
CA LEU A 232 -24.82 2.36 -9.31
C LEU A 232 -26.31 2.11 -9.04
N GLU A 233 -27.11 1.86 -10.07
CA GLU A 233 -28.55 1.60 -9.98
C GLU A 233 -28.85 0.20 -9.42
N ALA A 234 -28.04 -0.80 -9.75
CA ALA A 234 -28.24 -2.18 -9.30
C ALA A 234 -27.72 -2.47 -7.88
N SER A 235 -26.79 -1.65 -7.37
CA SER A 235 -26.11 -1.91 -6.11
C SER A 235 -26.97 -1.65 -4.88
N LEU A 236 -27.12 -2.65 -4.00
CA LEU A 236 -27.87 -2.53 -2.74
C LEU A 236 -27.16 -1.67 -1.70
N ASP A 237 -25.84 -1.48 -1.81
CA ASP A 237 -25.07 -0.59 -0.95
C ASP A 237 -25.40 0.89 -1.16
N VAL A 238 -26.05 1.21 -2.29
CA VAL A 238 -26.50 2.55 -2.62
C VAL A 238 -27.93 2.71 -2.16
N ASN A 239 -28.19 3.77 -1.38
CA ASN A 239 -29.55 4.03 -0.89
C ASN A 239 -30.54 4.25 -2.05
N GLU A 240 -31.81 3.93 -1.82
CA GLU A 240 -32.83 3.93 -2.88
C GLU A 240 -33.03 5.33 -3.49
N GLU A 241 -32.99 6.38 -2.69
CA GLU A 241 -33.09 7.76 -3.17
C GLU A 241 -31.98 8.13 -4.16
N MET A 242 -30.73 7.75 -3.86
CA MET A 242 -29.59 7.98 -4.75
C MET A 242 -29.66 7.08 -5.99
N ARG A 243 -30.14 5.84 -5.87
CA ARG A 243 -30.37 4.97 -7.04
C ARG A 243 -31.36 5.61 -8.02
N THR A 244 -32.45 6.17 -7.53
CA THR A 244 -33.41 6.92 -8.37
C THR A 244 -32.75 8.13 -9.04
N LYS A 245 -31.96 8.91 -8.28
CA LYS A 245 -31.21 10.06 -8.84
C LYS A 245 -30.21 9.64 -9.92
N PHE A 246 -29.54 8.49 -9.75
CA PHE A 246 -28.64 7.94 -10.76
C PHE A 246 -29.41 7.52 -12.01
N GLY A 247 -30.55 6.85 -11.88
CA GLY A 247 -31.42 6.48 -13.00
C GLY A 247 -31.92 7.69 -13.79
N ASP A 248 -32.40 8.73 -13.10
CA ASP A 248 -32.82 9.99 -13.73
C ASP A 248 -31.68 10.66 -14.50
N LEU A 249 -30.48 10.68 -13.91
CA LEU A 249 -29.29 11.24 -14.54
C LEU A 249 -28.86 10.41 -15.76
N ALA A 250 -28.89 9.09 -15.66
CA ALA A 250 -28.57 8.18 -16.75
C ALA A 250 -29.52 8.40 -17.94
N LEU A 251 -30.83 8.50 -17.71
CA LEU A 251 -31.82 8.79 -18.76
C LEU A 251 -31.50 10.12 -19.47
N ARG A 252 -31.22 11.18 -18.72
CA ARG A 252 -30.87 12.50 -19.29
C ARG A 252 -29.60 12.47 -20.14
N ILE A 253 -28.58 11.74 -19.69
CA ILE A 253 -27.31 11.63 -20.40
C ILE A 253 -27.46 10.79 -21.66
N PHE A 254 -28.02 9.57 -21.54
CA PHE A 254 -27.98 8.58 -22.62
C PHE A 254 -29.08 8.73 -23.67
N THR A 255 -30.14 9.50 -23.39
CA THR A 255 -31.10 9.91 -24.43
C THR A 255 -30.44 10.77 -25.50
N ARG A 256 -29.43 11.58 -25.12
CA ARG A 256 -28.69 12.46 -26.04
C ARG A 256 -27.38 11.87 -26.52
N ASN A 257 -26.80 10.97 -25.73
CA ASN A 257 -25.48 10.39 -25.97
C ASN A 257 -25.59 8.86 -25.99
N PRO A 258 -25.66 8.21 -27.15
CA PRO A 258 -25.76 6.76 -27.20
C PRO A 258 -24.53 6.12 -26.55
N PRO A 259 -24.67 4.99 -25.83
CA PRO A 259 -23.59 4.34 -25.10
C PRO A 259 -22.60 3.67 -26.07
N ARG A 260 -21.72 4.47 -26.66
CA ARG A 260 -20.67 4.05 -27.59
C ARG A 260 -19.37 4.75 -27.20
N ASP A 261 -18.29 3.99 -27.15
CA ASP A 261 -16.96 4.54 -26.89
C ASP A 261 -16.27 4.91 -28.21
N PRO A 262 -15.43 5.96 -28.20
CA PRO A 262 -14.58 6.26 -29.35
C PRO A 262 -13.54 5.15 -29.59
N PRO A 263 -12.98 5.06 -30.81
CA PRO A 263 -11.85 4.17 -31.10
C PRO A 263 -10.70 4.42 -30.11
N SER A 264 -10.12 3.35 -29.58
CA SER A 264 -9.04 3.42 -28.59
C SER A 264 -7.81 2.69 -29.10
N LYS A 265 -6.63 3.12 -28.65
CA LYS A 265 -5.38 2.40 -28.93
C LYS A 265 -5.48 0.98 -28.34
N ALA A 266 -5.06 0.00 -29.13
CA ALA A 266 -4.97 -1.38 -28.70
C ALA A 266 -3.50 -1.79 -28.60
N LEU A 267 -3.18 -2.53 -27.56
CA LEU A 267 -1.85 -3.08 -27.27
C LEU A 267 -1.95 -4.59 -27.09
N PRO A 268 -0.92 -5.36 -27.43
CA PRO A 268 -0.92 -6.80 -27.21
C PRO A 268 -0.90 -7.12 -25.71
N CYS A 269 -1.70 -8.10 -25.29
CA CYS A 269 -1.62 -8.65 -23.95
C CYS A 269 -0.24 -9.32 -23.75
N PRO A 270 0.50 -9.02 -22.68
CA PRO A 270 1.83 -9.58 -22.45
C PRO A 270 1.82 -11.09 -22.14
N LYS A 271 0.65 -11.69 -21.90
CA LYS A 271 0.51 -13.13 -21.59
C LYS A 271 0.02 -13.98 -22.76
N CYS A 272 -0.93 -13.47 -23.54
CA CYS A 272 -1.60 -14.24 -24.61
C CYS A 272 -1.63 -13.53 -25.96
N ASN A 273 -0.97 -12.38 -26.08
CA ASN A 273 -0.86 -11.55 -27.28
C ASN A 273 -2.19 -11.06 -27.88
N THR A 274 -3.34 -11.33 -27.25
CA THR A 274 -4.64 -10.79 -27.67
C THR A 274 -4.62 -9.26 -27.56
N ARG A 275 -5.17 -8.57 -28.57
CA ARG A 275 -5.30 -7.11 -28.55
C ARG A 275 -6.26 -6.65 -27.47
N ILE A 276 -5.76 -5.89 -26.51
CA ILE A 276 -6.52 -5.29 -25.41
C ILE A 276 -6.43 -3.77 -25.51
N ARG A 277 -7.47 -3.06 -25.06
CA ARG A 277 -7.47 -1.59 -25.12
C ARG A 277 -6.48 -1.06 -24.08
N ASP A 278 -5.87 0.07 -24.36
CA ASP A 278 -4.83 0.66 -23.50
C ASP A 278 -5.34 1.13 -22.13
N TRP A 279 -6.64 1.38 -22.01
CA TRP A 279 -7.35 1.65 -20.76
C TRP A 279 -7.83 0.40 -20.01
N SER A 280 -7.71 -0.79 -20.61
CA SER A 280 -8.11 -2.03 -19.95
C SER A 280 -7.21 -2.32 -18.74
N VAL A 281 -7.83 -2.85 -17.68
CA VAL A 281 -7.17 -3.22 -16.43
C VAL A 281 -6.80 -4.71 -16.41
N SER A 282 -7.56 -5.52 -17.13
CA SER A 282 -7.34 -6.96 -17.32
C SER A 282 -7.58 -7.36 -18.78
N CYS A 283 -6.97 -8.48 -19.19
CA CYS A 283 -7.20 -9.06 -20.50
C CYS A 283 -8.50 -9.87 -20.53
N SER A 284 -9.38 -9.57 -21.49
CA SER A 284 -10.66 -10.28 -21.66
C SER A 284 -10.54 -11.73 -22.10
N ASN A 285 -9.39 -12.15 -22.64
CA ASN A 285 -9.16 -13.51 -23.11
C ASN A 285 -8.56 -14.41 -22.02
N CYS A 286 -7.47 -13.97 -21.38
CA CYS A 286 -6.73 -14.80 -20.41
C CYS A 286 -6.82 -14.31 -18.95
N ASN A 287 -7.65 -13.31 -18.67
CA ASN A 287 -7.84 -12.69 -17.36
C ASN A 287 -6.55 -12.17 -16.69
N TYR A 288 -5.50 -11.92 -17.48
CA TYR A 288 -4.26 -11.34 -16.96
C TYR A 288 -4.52 -9.90 -16.50
N ARG A 289 -4.34 -9.64 -15.21
CA ARG A 289 -4.44 -8.29 -14.64
C ARG A 289 -3.14 -7.52 -14.91
N LEU A 290 -3.26 -6.38 -15.59
CA LEU A 290 -2.14 -5.56 -15.98
C LEU A 290 -1.59 -4.79 -14.77
N PRO A 291 -0.28 -4.85 -14.50
CA PRO A 291 0.34 -3.97 -13.51
C PRO A 291 0.16 -2.51 -13.89
N PHE A 292 0.32 -1.60 -12.95
CA PHE A 292 0.15 -0.17 -13.20
C PHE A 292 1.29 0.67 -12.67
N CYS A 293 1.44 1.86 -13.25
CA CYS A 293 2.38 2.87 -12.81
C CYS A 293 1.78 3.65 -11.65
N VAL A 294 2.32 3.52 -10.43
CA VAL A 294 1.83 4.27 -9.25
C VAL A 294 2.05 5.79 -9.34
N ALA A 295 2.74 6.29 -10.36
CA ALA A 295 2.86 7.73 -10.58
C ALA A 295 1.77 8.29 -11.50
N SER A 296 1.22 7.48 -12.42
CA SER A 296 0.27 7.96 -13.44
C SER A 296 -1.04 7.16 -13.52
N GLY A 297 -1.17 6.04 -12.82
CA GLY A 297 -2.31 5.12 -12.90
C GLY A 297 -2.37 4.29 -14.20
N ARG A 298 -1.51 4.58 -15.17
CA ARG A 298 -1.49 3.90 -16.48
C ARG A 298 -1.10 2.43 -16.36
N SER A 299 -1.73 1.59 -17.18
CA SER A 299 -1.32 0.20 -17.36
C SER A 299 0.12 0.13 -17.84
N ILE A 300 0.88 -0.78 -17.23
CA ILE A 300 2.23 -1.15 -17.64
C ILE A 300 2.12 -2.39 -18.50
N PHE A 301 2.60 -2.26 -19.73
CA PHE A 301 2.81 -3.38 -20.64
C PHE A 301 4.27 -3.76 -20.51
N PRO A 302 4.60 -4.90 -19.86
CA PRO A 302 5.96 -5.38 -19.81
C PRO A 302 6.46 -5.60 -21.24
N GLU A 303 7.58 -4.97 -21.60
CA GLU A 303 8.33 -5.38 -22.79
C GLU A 303 8.91 -6.77 -22.52
N GLU A 304 8.91 -7.65 -23.52
CA GLU A 304 9.59 -8.93 -23.45
C GLU A 304 11.10 -8.66 -23.22
N ASN A 305 11.59 -9.00 -22.01
CA ASN A 305 12.99 -9.14 -21.64
C ASN A 305 14.00 -8.02 -22.02
N THR A 306 14.08 -6.95 -21.23
CA THR A 306 15.38 -6.25 -21.02
C THR A 306 16.10 -6.81 -19.80
N SER A 307 16.34 -8.12 -19.81
CA SER A 307 17.31 -8.78 -18.95
C SER A 307 18.14 -9.74 -19.80
N LEU A 308 18.84 -9.21 -20.81
CA LEU A 308 20.12 -9.72 -21.30
C LEU A 308 20.67 -8.69 -22.28
N GLY A 309 21.92 -8.26 -22.09
CA GLY A 309 22.62 -7.52 -23.13
C GLY A 309 22.74 -8.40 -24.38
N SER A 310 22.31 -7.89 -25.53
CA SER A 310 22.88 -8.22 -26.83
C SER A 310 22.35 -7.24 -27.87
N HIS A 311 23.27 -6.60 -28.56
CA HIS A 311 23.03 -5.82 -29.76
C HIS A 311 22.58 -6.74 -30.90
N GLY A 312 21.62 -6.28 -31.69
CA GLY A 312 21.38 -6.72 -33.05
C GLY A 312 20.77 -5.57 -33.83
N PRO A 313 21.35 -5.14 -34.96
CA PRO A 313 20.68 -4.20 -35.85
C PRO A 313 19.59 -4.98 -36.61
N ASP A 314 18.62 -4.27 -37.16
CA ASP A 314 17.64 -4.77 -38.14
C ASP A 314 16.31 -5.30 -37.59
N ALA A 315 15.50 -4.38 -37.06
CA ALA A 315 14.04 -4.48 -37.14
C ALA A 315 13.42 -3.08 -37.20
N ALA A 316 13.41 -2.50 -38.40
CA ALA A 316 12.62 -1.31 -38.70
C ALA A 316 11.13 -1.66 -38.71
N GLY A 317 10.32 -0.95 -37.91
CA GLY A 317 8.87 -0.88 -38.16
C GLY A 317 7.90 -1.21 -37.02
N VAL A 318 8.22 -0.94 -35.75
CA VAL A 318 7.19 -0.73 -34.71
C VAL A 318 7.70 0.35 -33.75
N LEU A 319 6.89 1.38 -33.48
CA LEU A 319 7.21 2.42 -32.51
C LEU A 319 7.42 1.80 -31.11
N SER A 320 8.68 1.53 -30.78
CA SER A 320 9.17 1.35 -29.42
C SER A 320 8.92 2.66 -28.65
N THR A 321 7.79 2.73 -27.94
CA THR A 321 7.67 3.65 -26.82
C THR A 321 8.37 3.00 -25.63
N GLY A 322 9.70 2.91 -25.69
CA GLY A 322 10.59 2.39 -24.65
C GLY A 322 10.52 3.22 -23.38
N ALA A 323 9.39 3.16 -22.68
CA ALA A 323 9.21 3.76 -21.37
C ALA A 323 9.66 2.72 -20.35
N GLY A 324 10.96 2.70 -20.04
CA GLY A 324 11.53 1.82 -19.02
C GLY A 324 10.72 1.86 -17.72
N VAL A 325 10.70 0.75 -16.99
CA VAL A 325 9.93 0.60 -15.74
C VAL A 325 10.89 0.42 -14.58
N VAL A 326 10.70 1.20 -13.52
CA VAL A 326 11.45 1.08 -12.26
C VAL A 326 10.53 0.65 -11.13
N LYS A 327 11.09 -0.01 -10.11
CA LYS A 327 10.38 -0.43 -8.91
C LYS A 327 10.86 0.36 -7.70
N CYS A 328 9.93 0.83 -6.86
CA CYS A 328 10.28 1.41 -5.57
C CYS A 328 10.98 0.35 -4.69
N LYS A 329 12.10 0.71 -4.04
CA LYS A 329 12.83 -0.21 -3.15
C LYS A 329 12.03 -0.59 -1.90
N THR A 330 11.19 0.32 -1.42
CA THR A 330 10.38 0.14 -0.20
C THR A 330 9.10 -0.64 -0.48
N CYS A 331 8.20 -0.14 -1.32
CA CYS A 331 6.90 -0.77 -1.55
C CYS A 331 6.85 -1.74 -2.75
N ARG A 332 7.94 -1.84 -3.53
CA ARG A 332 8.06 -2.69 -4.74
C ARG A 332 7.10 -2.35 -5.89
N HIS A 333 6.29 -1.30 -5.77
CA HIS A 333 5.43 -0.82 -6.85
C HIS A 333 6.21 -0.25 -8.02
N ARG A 334 5.61 -0.41 -9.22
CA ARG A 334 6.22 -0.06 -10.50
C ARG A 334 5.85 1.36 -10.92
N MET A 335 6.78 2.03 -11.59
CA MET A 335 6.60 3.36 -12.16
C MET A 335 7.29 3.42 -13.52
N TYR A 336 6.70 4.16 -14.47
CA TYR A 336 7.42 4.52 -15.69
C TYR A 336 8.56 5.48 -15.37
N VAL A 337 9.73 5.26 -15.96
CA VAL A 337 10.92 6.12 -15.82
C VAL A 337 10.60 7.56 -16.19
N SER A 338 9.77 7.78 -17.21
CA SER A 338 9.31 9.11 -17.64
C SER A 338 8.58 9.88 -16.54
N GLU A 339 7.91 9.18 -15.62
CA GLU A 339 7.25 9.81 -14.47
C GLU A 339 8.20 10.00 -13.30
N VAL A 340 9.12 9.05 -13.08
CA VAL A 340 10.09 9.14 -11.97
C VAL A 340 11.00 10.35 -12.11
N ARG A 341 11.37 10.76 -13.33
CA ARG A 341 12.17 11.97 -13.57
C ARG A 341 11.53 13.26 -13.01
N LYS A 342 10.23 13.28 -12.79
CA LYS A 342 9.47 14.45 -12.31
C LYS A 342 9.29 14.48 -10.80
N ILE A 343 9.67 13.42 -10.08
CA ILE A 343 9.36 13.24 -8.67
C ILE A 343 10.58 12.75 -7.89
N ARG A 344 10.69 13.19 -6.63
CA ARG A 344 11.79 12.78 -5.73
C ARG A 344 11.43 11.60 -4.83
N ASN A 345 10.13 11.38 -4.62
CA ASN A 345 9.61 10.40 -3.67
C ASN A 345 8.56 9.52 -4.34
N CYS A 346 8.45 8.28 -3.89
CA CYS A 346 7.41 7.36 -4.34
C CYS A 346 6.02 7.94 -4.05
N PRO A 347 5.11 8.08 -5.04
CA PRO A 347 3.78 8.66 -4.82
C PRO A 347 2.85 7.82 -3.91
N LEU A 348 3.19 6.54 -3.76
CA LEU A 348 2.46 5.62 -2.89
C LEU A 348 3.02 5.65 -1.46
N CYS A 349 4.31 5.31 -1.29
CA CYS A 349 4.91 5.11 0.04
C CYS A 349 5.80 6.25 0.54
N HIS A 350 5.99 7.31 -0.24
CA HIS A 350 6.77 8.51 0.10
C HIS A 350 8.26 8.31 0.37
N SER A 351 8.81 7.09 0.18
CA SER A 351 10.25 6.86 0.26
C SER A 351 10.99 7.56 -0.87
N HIS A 352 12.23 7.95 -0.61
CA HIS A 352 13.08 8.61 -1.60
C HIS A 352 13.33 7.69 -2.80
N LEU A 353 13.27 8.26 -4.00
CA LEU A 353 13.61 7.58 -5.25
C LEU A 353 15.00 8.03 -5.67
N ASP A 354 15.91 7.09 -5.86
CA ASP A 354 17.25 7.42 -6.35
C ASP A 354 17.17 7.88 -7.81
N ALA A 355 17.35 9.19 -8.04
CA ALA A 355 17.29 9.80 -9.37
C ALA A 355 18.50 9.47 -10.28
N SER A 356 19.42 8.62 -9.81
CA SER A 356 20.71 8.31 -10.46
C SER A 356 20.68 7.22 -11.54
N ALA A 357 19.49 6.76 -11.97
CA ALA A 357 19.33 6.02 -13.22
C ALA A 357 19.17 6.96 -14.45
N SER A 358 19.74 8.15 -14.37
CA SER A 358 19.71 9.19 -15.42
C SER A 358 20.98 9.24 -16.28
N HIS A 359 21.96 8.36 -16.08
CA HIS A 359 23.05 8.16 -17.03
C HIS A 359 22.62 7.23 -18.17
N PHE A 360 21.73 7.71 -19.03
CA PHE A 360 21.78 7.33 -20.44
C PHE A 360 22.63 8.40 -21.12
N HIS A 361 23.72 7.97 -21.76
CA HIS A 361 24.69 8.80 -22.48
C HIS A 361 24.06 10.03 -23.16
N ASP A 362 24.28 11.21 -22.58
CA ASP A 362 24.42 12.41 -23.39
C ASP A 362 25.73 12.23 -24.17
N ALA A 363 25.62 11.82 -25.43
CA ALA A 363 26.73 11.91 -26.35
C ALA A 363 27.06 13.40 -26.55
N PRO A 364 28.33 13.82 -26.44
CA PRO A 364 28.70 15.21 -26.69
C PRO A 364 28.39 15.54 -28.15
N ARG A 365 27.56 16.57 -28.36
CA ARG A 365 27.42 17.22 -29.66
C ARG A 365 28.74 17.95 -29.93
N TYR A 366 29.51 17.42 -30.88
CA TYR A 366 30.51 18.20 -31.61
C TYR A 366 29.83 18.94 -32.75
#